data_AF-A0A2H0PL15-F1
#
_entry.id   AF-A0A2H0PL15-F1
#
_cell.length_a   1.000
_cell.length_b   1.000
_cell.length_c   1.000
_cell.angle_alpha   90.00
_cell.angle_beta   90.00
_cell.angle_gamma   90.00
#
_symmetry.space_group_name_H-M   'P 1'
#
loop_
_entity.id
_entity.type
_entity.pdbx_description
1 polymer ?
#
loop_
_entity_poly.entity_id
_entity_poly.type
_entity_poly.pdbx_seq_one_letter_code
_entity_poly.pdbx_strand_id
1 'polypeptide(L)'
;MANPIIEHKEVSNGRHSFLLAPPQPPELAVVERQQLPVWISEPPDGVNSETFPLLALHGFGRLGDSDYLKSFHESIRTKCNALVITLDYLGTKILRDLNGIPFFDEVCLKMTNERLVELGLPLIPADVLQSPKAAHLTVNYLKKLREQYHLEAGEYMGVIGKRFPDDHYDFGLMQTIDCLWAIRLAKEKFPKANWNQLTAAGISHGGYLSTQCARFAPNTFSLIINSYGWVKPYLKWIHKGDWAATVQNESIKMHLIMENYWSRDPNSQNYFSPDRAMIRTQLDTNQIQQWKAQTRGPGPHFVMTQQIDDEMHPRSEKEVFVRLMKENGFDLEYLTSNVGLPIGYQSLDQHDETSFKGLILDFADPQRRQNHLVQQDDFERGEKISYQCGSSLYEIDYSTDFPSLGVRAVKCQVSSDLL
;
A
#
# COMPACT_ATOMS: atom_id res chain seq x y z
N MET A 1 -7.43 11.95 23.42
CA MET A 1 -7.70 12.37 22.02
C MET A 1 -9.21 12.31 21.80
N ALA A 2 -9.75 13.14 20.91
CA ALA A 2 -11.15 13.02 20.51
C ALA A 2 -11.39 11.63 19.85
N ASN A 3 -12.61 11.11 19.96
CA ASN A 3 -13.00 9.88 19.25
C ASN A 3 -12.73 10.07 17.73
N PRO A 4 -11.90 9.23 17.09
CA PRO A 4 -11.56 9.41 15.68
C PRO A 4 -12.71 9.05 14.73
N ILE A 5 -13.79 8.44 15.23
CA ILE A 5 -14.96 8.08 14.42
C ILE A 5 -15.79 9.33 14.11
N ILE A 6 -15.85 9.67 12.83
CA ILE A 6 -16.63 10.80 12.29
C ILE A 6 -18.05 10.33 11.96
N GLU A 7 -18.17 9.17 11.31
CA GLU A 7 -19.45 8.61 10.87
C GLU A 7 -19.47 7.09 11.05
N HIS A 8 -20.64 6.55 11.36
CA HIS A 8 -20.95 5.13 11.35
C HIS A 8 -22.34 4.92 10.75
N LYS A 9 -22.44 4.00 9.79
CA LYS A 9 -23.69 3.60 9.15
C LYS A 9 -23.72 2.09 8.94
N GLU A 10 -24.83 1.43 9.29
CA GLU A 10 -25.13 0.10 8.75
C GLU A 10 -25.67 0.25 7.32
N VAL A 11 -24.98 -0.34 6.36
CA VAL A 11 -25.25 -0.16 4.92
C VAL A 11 -26.15 -1.28 4.40
N SER A 12 -26.01 -2.50 4.92
CA SER A 12 -26.83 -3.66 4.54
C SER A 12 -26.55 -4.87 5.44
N ASN A 13 -27.56 -5.59 5.93
CA ASN A 13 -27.48 -6.93 6.56
C ASN A 13 -26.15 -7.24 7.32
N GLY A 14 -25.85 -6.51 8.40
CA GLY A 14 -24.63 -6.75 9.20
C GLY A 14 -23.33 -6.24 8.55
N ARG A 15 -23.42 -5.39 7.53
CA ARG A 15 -22.29 -4.66 6.93
C ARG A 15 -22.35 -3.21 7.33
N HIS A 16 -21.26 -2.75 7.94
CA HIS A 16 -21.08 -1.41 8.48
C HIS A 16 -20.05 -0.64 7.66
N SER A 17 -20.28 0.65 7.51
CA SER A 17 -19.33 1.64 6.99
C SER A 17 -18.99 2.60 8.12
N PHE A 18 -17.70 2.90 8.25
CA PHE A 18 -17.16 3.86 9.19
C PHE A 18 -16.29 4.86 8.44
N LEU A 19 -16.22 6.07 8.97
CA LEU A 19 -15.37 7.13 8.46
C LEU A 19 -14.54 7.67 9.62
N LEU A 20 -13.22 7.54 9.53
CA LEU A 20 -12.29 7.96 10.58
C LEU A 20 -11.53 9.23 10.19
N ALA A 21 -11.12 10.02 11.18
CA ALA A 21 -10.16 11.12 11.03
C ALA A 21 -8.73 10.56 11.27
N PRO A 22 -7.97 10.18 10.23
CA PRO A 22 -6.69 9.53 10.44
C PRO A 22 -5.60 10.50 10.92
N PRO A 23 -4.51 10.02 11.53
CA PRO A 23 -3.46 10.87 12.07
C PRO A 23 -2.58 11.42 10.94
N GLN A 24 -2.06 12.64 11.12
CA GLN A 24 -1.17 13.28 10.15
C GLN A 24 0.15 12.52 9.98
N PRO A 25 0.75 12.51 8.77
CA PRO A 25 2.01 11.83 8.53
C PRO A 25 3.17 12.57 9.23
N PRO A 26 3.98 11.91 10.08
CA PRO A 26 5.10 12.56 10.74
C PRO A 26 6.21 12.99 9.77
N GLU A 27 6.31 12.35 8.61
CA GLU A 27 7.34 12.67 7.60
C GLU A 27 6.94 13.78 6.62
N LEU A 28 5.63 14.10 6.52
CA LEU A 28 5.07 15.03 5.53
C LEU A 28 3.97 15.90 6.17
N ALA A 29 4.34 16.73 7.15
CA ALA A 29 3.41 17.55 7.95
C ALA A 29 2.54 18.56 7.15
N VAL A 30 2.84 18.78 5.86
CA VAL A 30 2.14 19.74 5.00
C VAL A 30 0.93 19.17 4.26
N VAL A 31 0.67 17.87 4.37
CA VAL A 31 -0.39 17.20 3.60
C VAL A 31 -1.56 16.85 4.49
N GLU A 32 -2.68 17.56 4.30
CA GLU A 32 -3.93 17.18 4.96
C GLU A 32 -4.37 15.79 4.50
N ARG A 33 -4.69 14.93 5.46
CA ARG A 33 -5.19 13.59 5.18
C ARG A 33 -6.70 13.59 4.99
N GLN A 34 -7.13 12.95 3.91
CA GLN A 34 -8.53 12.58 3.78
C GLN A 34 -8.97 11.63 4.88
N GLN A 35 -10.27 11.69 5.16
CA GLN A 35 -10.95 10.75 6.03
C GLN A 35 -10.74 9.32 5.54
N LEU A 36 -10.59 8.39 6.47
CA LEU A 36 -10.31 6.98 6.22
C LEU A 36 -11.61 6.17 6.25
N PRO A 37 -12.13 5.72 5.09
CA PRO A 37 -13.29 4.84 5.02
C PRO A 37 -12.90 3.40 5.39
N VAL A 38 -13.71 2.78 6.24
CA VAL A 38 -13.54 1.39 6.68
C VAL A 38 -14.88 0.66 6.57
N TRP A 39 -14.87 -0.56 6.03
CA TRP A 39 -16.05 -1.43 5.95
C TRP A 39 -15.83 -2.71 6.72
N ILE A 40 -16.83 -3.09 7.52
CA ILE A 40 -16.80 -4.29 8.36
C ILE A 40 -18.06 -5.09 8.13
N SER A 41 -17.95 -6.40 7.85
CA SER A 41 -19.09 -7.31 7.70
C SER A 41 -19.07 -8.39 8.77
N GLU A 42 -20.16 -8.49 9.52
CA GLU A 42 -20.45 -9.58 10.45
C GLU A 42 -20.84 -10.85 9.69
N PRO A 43 -20.58 -12.05 10.23
CA PRO A 43 -21.15 -13.29 9.70
C PRO A 43 -22.69 -13.30 9.86
N PRO A 44 -23.44 -14.10 9.07
CA PRO A 44 -24.90 -14.11 9.10
C PRO A 44 -25.51 -14.42 10.48
N ASP A 45 -24.86 -15.28 11.26
CA ASP A 45 -25.31 -15.69 12.59
C ASP A 45 -24.81 -14.77 13.72
N GLY A 46 -24.21 -13.63 13.36
CA GLY A 46 -23.65 -12.64 14.28
C GLY A 46 -22.27 -13.01 14.84
N VAL A 47 -21.57 -12.01 15.37
CA VAL A 47 -20.20 -12.18 15.89
C VAL A 47 -20.18 -12.92 17.25
N ASN A 48 -19.36 -13.98 17.34
CA ASN A 48 -19.16 -14.80 18.53
C ASN A 48 -17.68 -15.21 18.71
N SER A 49 -17.39 -16.02 19.74
CA SER A 49 -16.02 -16.44 20.10
C SER A 49 -15.33 -17.35 19.08
N GLU A 50 -16.07 -17.90 18.12
CA GLU A 50 -15.54 -18.68 17.01
C GLU A 50 -15.37 -17.83 15.74
N THR A 51 -15.87 -16.59 15.74
CA THR A 51 -15.76 -15.67 14.60
C THR A 51 -14.36 -15.10 14.52
N PHE A 52 -13.55 -15.50 13.54
CA PHE A 52 -12.21 -14.92 13.38
C PHE A 52 -12.26 -13.60 12.60
N PRO A 53 -11.48 -12.58 12.98
CA PRO A 53 -11.34 -11.36 12.19
C PRO A 53 -10.38 -11.53 11.01
N LEU A 54 -10.75 -10.95 9.86
CA LEU A 54 -9.95 -10.92 8.64
C LEU A 54 -9.81 -9.48 8.14
N LEU A 55 -8.59 -8.95 8.16
CA LEU A 55 -8.24 -7.75 7.41
C LEU A 55 -7.90 -8.14 5.96
N ALA A 56 -8.77 -7.79 5.02
CA ALA A 56 -8.58 -8.05 3.59
C ALA A 56 -8.12 -6.77 2.88
N LEU A 57 -6.93 -6.81 2.27
CA LEU A 57 -6.29 -5.65 1.68
C LEU A 57 -6.22 -5.78 0.15
N HIS A 58 -6.85 -4.83 -0.54
CA HIS A 58 -6.80 -4.77 -1.99
C HIS A 58 -5.43 -4.35 -2.52
N GLY A 59 -5.16 -4.64 -3.80
CA GLY A 59 -3.99 -4.13 -4.51
C GLY A 59 -4.13 -2.66 -4.91
N PHE A 60 -3.09 -2.13 -5.55
CA PHE A 60 -3.06 -0.75 -6.05
C PHE A 60 -4.26 -0.43 -6.97
N GLY A 61 -4.81 0.78 -6.83
CA GLY A 61 -5.87 1.30 -7.71
C GLY A 61 -7.27 0.71 -7.52
N ARG A 62 -7.50 -0.01 -6.42
CA ARG A 62 -8.83 -0.54 -6.04
C ARG A 62 -9.37 0.12 -4.79
N LEU A 63 -10.65 -0.14 -4.51
CA LEU A 63 -11.35 0.37 -3.34
C LEU A 63 -11.73 -0.78 -2.43
N GLY A 64 -11.68 -0.53 -1.13
CA GLY A 64 -12.22 -1.36 -0.05
C GLY A 64 -13.71 -1.68 -0.21
N ASP A 65 -14.47 -0.84 -0.93
CA ASP A 65 -15.91 -1.05 -1.22
C ASP A 65 -16.23 -1.31 -2.70
N SER A 66 -15.25 -1.77 -3.48
CA SER A 66 -15.50 -2.23 -4.85
C SER A 66 -16.48 -3.40 -4.88
N ASP A 67 -17.24 -3.56 -5.97
CA ASP A 67 -18.23 -4.66 -6.11
C ASP A 67 -17.61 -6.04 -5.89
N TYR A 68 -16.36 -6.23 -6.33
CA TYR A 68 -15.58 -7.42 -6.03
C TYR A 68 -15.44 -7.66 -4.52
N LEU A 69 -15.04 -6.63 -3.75
CA LEU A 69 -14.89 -6.78 -2.30
C LEU A 69 -16.25 -6.93 -1.60
N LYS A 70 -17.33 -6.35 -2.11
CA LYS A 70 -18.68 -6.63 -1.60
C LYS A 70 -19.03 -8.12 -1.72
N SER A 71 -18.80 -8.69 -2.91
CA SER A 71 -18.99 -10.12 -3.17
C SER A 71 -18.05 -11.00 -2.35
N PHE A 72 -16.80 -10.55 -2.17
CA PHE A 72 -15.81 -11.22 -1.33
C PHE A 72 -16.27 -11.26 0.14
N HIS A 73 -16.70 -10.13 0.70
CA HIS A 73 -17.25 -10.05 2.06
C HIS A 73 -18.37 -11.07 2.25
N GLU A 74 -19.36 -11.06 1.35
CA GLU A 74 -20.51 -11.98 1.44
C GLU A 74 -20.06 -13.44 1.40
N SER A 75 -19.12 -13.78 0.51
CA SER A 75 -18.67 -15.16 0.41
C SER A 75 -17.84 -15.61 1.61
N ILE A 76 -16.95 -14.77 2.14
CA ILE A 76 -16.05 -15.17 3.23
C ILE A 76 -16.78 -15.18 4.57
N ARG A 77 -17.57 -14.15 4.87
CA ARG A 77 -18.31 -14.07 6.14
C ARG A 77 -19.26 -15.26 6.31
N THR A 78 -19.89 -15.70 5.23
CA THR A 78 -20.86 -16.81 5.22
C THR A 78 -20.19 -18.18 5.25
N LYS A 79 -19.09 -18.38 4.51
CA LYS A 79 -18.42 -19.69 4.45
C LYS A 79 -17.51 -19.97 5.64
N CYS A 80 -16.96 -18.93 6.25
CA CYS A 80 -15.86 -19.06 7.21
C CYS A 80 -16.22 -18.59 8.62
N ASN A 81 -17.43 -18.09 8.87
CA ASN A 81 -17.77 -17.39 10.12
C ASN A 81 -16.72 -16.31 10.43
N ALA A 82 -16.55 -15.35 9.52
CA ALA A 82 -15.48 -14.35 9.61
C ALA A 82 -16.05 -12.94 9.76
N LEU A 83 -15.37 -12.12 10.58
CA LEU A 83 -15.56 -10.67 10.62
C LEU A 83 -14.62 -10.04 9.58
N VAL A 84 -15.14 -9.65 8.43
CA VAL A 84 -14.31 -9.18 7.29
C VAL A 84 -14.17 -7.67 7.32
N ILE A 85 -12.93 -7.18 7.32
CA ILE A 85 -12.54 -5.77 7.43
C ILE A 85 -11.82 -5.36 6.14
N THR A 86 -12.26 -4.28 5.51
CA THR A 86 -11.61 -3.61 4.36
C THR A 86 -11.58 -2.10 4.58
N LEU A 87 -10.72 -1.38 3.86
CA LEU A 87 -10.55 0.06 3.98
C LEU A 87 -9.99 0.67 2.69
N ASP A 88 -10.17 1.97 2.50
CA ASP A 88 -9.43 2.76 1.50
C ASP A 88 -8.25 3.45 2.20
N TYR A 89 -7.09 2.79 2.27
CA TYR A 89 -5.88 3.35 2.87
C TYR A 89 -5.29 4.50 2.03
N LEU A 90 -4.41 5.33 2.62
CA LEU A 90 -3.76 6.46 1.95
C LEU A 90 -3.25 6.13 0.54
N GLY A 91 -3.46 7.02 -0.43
CA GLY A 91 -3.06 6.85 -1.82
C GLY A 91 -4.04 6.02 -2.65
N THR A 92 -5.07 5.42 -2.07
CA THR A 92 -6.01 4.55 -2.81
C THR A 92 -6.67 5.24 -4.01
N LYS A 93 -7.00 6.55 -3.91
CA LYS A 93 -7.77 7.26 -4.95
C LYS A 93 -6.91 7.65 -6.15
N ILE A 94 -5.61 7.88 -5.92
CA ILE A 94 -4.65 8.38 -6.91
C ILE A 94 -4.57 7.49 -8.16
N LEU A 95 -4.58 6.16 -7.99
CA LEU A 95 -4.44 5.22 -9.10
C LEU A 95 -5.77 4.72 -9.66
N ARG A 96 -6.86 4.80 -8.88
CA ARG A 96 -8.21 4.51 -9.40
C ARG A 96 -8.60 5.58 -10.40
N ASP A 97 -8.53 6.83 -9.96
CA ASP A 97 -8.92 7.95 -10.77
C ASP A 97 -7.66 8.51 -11.42
N LEU A 98 -7.21 7.91 -12.53
CA LEU A 98 -6.34 8.64 -13.45
C LEU A 98 -7.02 9.94 -13.96
N ASN A 99 -8.20 10.33 -13.49
CA ASN A 99 -8.81 11.65 -13.67
C ASN A 99 -8.30 12.73 -12.70
N GLY A 100 -7.14 12.51 -12.04
CA GLY A 100 -6.44 13.58 -11.32
C GLY A 100 -6.27 14.84 -12.16
N ILE A 101 -6.10 15.99 -11.48
CA ILE A 101 -6.06 17.29 -12.14
C ILE A 101 -4.79 17.36 -13.00
N PRO A 102 -4.91 17.49 -14.35
CA PRO A 102 -3.74 17.53 -15.20
C PRO A 102 -2.95 18.82 -14.97
N PHE A 103 -1.64 18.71 -14.89
CA PHE A 103 -0.72 19.84 -14.79
C PHE A 103 0.42 19.72 -15.79
N PHE A 104 1.06 20.85 -16.05
CA PHE A 104 2.26 20.92 -16.86
C PHE A 104 3.18 21.98 -16.25
N ASP A 105 4.18 21.52 -15.50
CA ASP A 105 5.13 22.37 -14.77
C ASP A 105 6.50 22.36 -15.46
N GLU A 106 7.52 22.96 -14.82
CA GLU A 106 8.87 23.04 -15.35
C GLU A 106 9.50 21.66 -15.62
N VAL A 107 9.16 20.65 -14.82
CA VAL A 107 9.63 19.27 -15.02
C VAL A 107 9.01 18.70 -16.28
N CYS A 108 7.69 18.84 -16.45
CA CYS A 108 7.01 18.42 -17.68
C CYS A 108 7.56 19.15 -18.91
N LEU A 109 7.78 20.46 -18.80
CA LEU A 109 8.32 21.29 -19.90
C LEU A 109 9.70 20.80 -20.31
N LYS A 110 10.61 20.62 -19.35
CA LYS A 110 11.98 20.16 -19.62
C LYS A 110 11.97 18.82 -20.36
N MET A 111 11.29 17.81 -19.82
CA MET A 111 11.24 16.47 -20.41
C MET A 111 10.55 16.45 -21.78
N THR A 112 9.49 17.24 -21.95
CA THR A 112 8.79 17.35 -23.23
C THR A 112 9.67 18.02 -24.28
N ASN A 113 10.38 19.11 -23.92
CA ASN A 113 11.29 19.78 -24.83
C ASN A 113 12.48 18.91 -25.23
N GLU A 114 13.05 18.15 -24.29
CA GLU A 114 14.09 17.13 -24.59
C GLU A 114 13.58 16.14 -25.66
N ARG A 115 12.36 15.62 -25.50
CA ARG A 115 11.75 14.73 -26.51
C ARG A 115 11.51 15.41 -27.85
N LEU A 116 11.07 16.66 -27.87
CA LEU A 116 10.84 17.40 -29.12
C LEU A 116 12.15 17.64 -29.88
N VAL A 117 13.26 17.90 -29.17
CA VAL A 117 14.60 17.99 -29.79
C VAL A 117 15.01 16.67 -30.43
N GLU A 118 14.81 15.54 -29.74
CA GLU A 118 15.11 14.21 -30.29
C GLU A 118 14.35 13.92 -31.59
N LEU A 119 13.12 14.43 -31.69
CA LEU A 119 12.27 14.30 -32.89
C LEU A 119 12.55 15.36 -33.97
N GLY A 120 13.46 16.31 -33.72
CA GLY A 120 13.73 17.43 -34.63
C GLY A 120 12.56 18.42 -34.75
N LEU A 121 11.73 18.54 -33.71
CA LEU A 121 10.52 19.36 -33.68
C LEU A 121 10.71 20.70 -32.93
N PRO A 122 9.89 21.72 -33.22
CA PRO A 122 9.87 22.96 -32.46
C PRO A 122 9.54 22.74 -30.98
N LEU A 123 10.19 23.50 -30.09
CA LEU A 123 9.98 23.43 -28.64
C LEU A 123 8.62 24.01 -28.22
N ILE A 124 8.13 23.61 -27.04
CA ILE A 124 6.96 24.22 -26.41
C ILE A 124 7.25 25.71 -26.13
N PRO A 125 6.36 26.64 -26.54
CA PRO A 125 6.52 28.06 -26.26
C PRO A 125 6.59 28.37 -24.76
N ALA A 126 7.47 29.29 -24.37
CA ALA A 126 7.75 29.59 -22.97
C ALA A 126 6.54 30.18 -22.20
N ASP A 127 5.60 30.81 -22.91
CA ASP A 127 4.37 31.39 -22.35
C ASP A 127 3.33 30.33 -21.96
N VAL A 128 3.44 29.10 -22.43
CA VAL A 128 2.50 28.00 -22.10
C VAL A 128 2.46 27.74 -20.59
N LEU A 129 3.61 27.79 -19.90
CA LEU A 129 3.69 27.55 -18.45
C LEU A 129 2.96 28.60 -17.61
N GLN A 130 2.82 29.82 -18.12
CA GLN A 130 2.17 30.91 -17.40
C GLN A 130 0.63 30.80 -17.47
N SER A 131 0.11 29.90 -18.31
CA SER A 131 -1.32 29.71 -18.47
C SER A 131 -1.89 28.77 -17.40
N PRO A 132 -3.05 29.10 -16.80
CA PRO A 132 -3.80 28.15 -15.96
C PRO A 132 -4.31 26.93 -16.75
N LYS A 133 -4.20 26.95 -18.09
CA LYS A 133 -4.54 25.84 -19.00
C LYS A 133 -3.29 25.19 -19.62
N ALA A 134 -2.11 25.35 -19.01
CA ALA A 134 -0.83 24.86 -19.55
C ALA A 134 -0.89 23.41 -20.07
N ALA A 135 -1.47 22.50 -19.28
CA ALA A 135 -1.64 21.09 -19.67
C ALA A 135 -2.46 20.92 -20.95
N HIS A 136 -3.60 21.60 -21.05
CA HIS A 136 -4.46 21.55 -22.24
C HIS A 136 -3.80 22.18 -23.47
N LEU A 137 -3.16 23.35 -23.29
CA LEU A 137 -2.46 24.05 -24.37
C LEU A 137 -1.31 23.21 -24.92
N THR A 138 -0.55 22.55 -24.05
CA THR A 138 0.53 21.63 -24.46
C THR A 138 -0.01 20.49 -25.30
N VAL A 139 -1.06 19.81 -24.85
CA VAL A 139 -1.66 18.69 -25.61
C VAL A 139 -2.11 19.15 -27.00
N ASN A 140 -2.74 20.32 -27.11
CA ASN A 140 -3.16 20.86 -28.40
C ASN A 140 -1.96 21.23 -29.29
N TYR A 141 -0.89 21.77 -28.72
CA TYR A 141 0.33 22.09 -29.45
C TYR A 141 1.00 20.83 -30.01
N LEU A 142 1.14 19.78 -29.19
CA LEU A 142 1.70 18.50 -29.62
C LEU A 142 0.87 17.82 -30.72
N LYS A 143 -0.46 17.92 -30.65
CA LYS A 143 -1.36 17.44 -31.72
C LYS A 143 -1.11 18.16 -33.06
N LYS A 144 -0.96 19.48 -33.02
CA LYS A 144 -0.65 20.29 -34.21
C LYS A 144 0.70 19.92 -34.82
N LEU A 145 1.73 19.74 -34.00
CA LEU A 145 3.04 19.29 -34.48
C LEU A 145 2.95 17.93 -35.15
N ARG A 146 2.27 16.97 -34.52
CA ARG A 146 2.07 15.65 -35.12
C ARG A 146 1.43 15.73 -36.51
N GLU A 147 0.37 16.53 -36.66
CA GLU A 147 -0.33 16.74 -37.93
C GLU A 147 0.56 17.43 -38.98
N GLN A 148 1.25 18.50 -38.59
CA GLN A 148 2.11 19.29 -39.48
C GLN A 148 3.31 18.49 -39.99
N TYR A 149 3.88 17.61 -39.17
CA TYR A 149 5.06 16.82 -39.49
C TYR A 149 4.73 15.37 -39.88
N HIS A 150 3.45 15.04 -40.06
CA HIS A 150 2.96 13.71 -40.49
C HIS A 150 3.53 12.54 -39.66
N LEU A 151 3.63 12.73 -38.35
CA LEU A 151 4.12 11.69 -37.44
C LEU A 151 3.09 10.56 -37.30
N GLU A 152 3.57 9.34 -37.04
CA GLU A 152 2.71 8.18 -36.87
C GLU A 152 1.73 8.34 -35.70
N ALA A 153 0.55 7.73 -35.83
CA ALA A 153 -0.43 7.72 -34.77
C ALA A 153 0.14 6.99 -33.53
N GLY A 154 0.08 7.65 -32.37
CA GLY A 154 0.63 7.09 -31.14
C GLY A 154 2.14 7.32 -30.96
N GLU A 155 2.77 8.20 -31.74
CA GLU A 155 4.12 8.69 -31.48
C GLU A 155 4.22 9.27 -30.05
N TYR A 156 5.33 8.99 -29.37
CA TYR A 156 5.59 9.51 -28.03
C TYR A 156 6.07 10.96 -28.11
N MET A 157 5.21 11.89 -27.67
CA MET A 157 5.39 13.32 -27.91
C MET A 157 5.80 14.14 -26.68
N GLY A 158 5.76 13.57 -25.47
CA GLY A 158 6.12 14.31 -24.27
C GLY A 158 5.51 13.82 -22.96
N VAL A 159 5.55 14.68 -21.95
CA VAL A 159 5.15 14.36 -20.58
C VAL A 159 4.00 15.26 -20.11
N ILE A 160 3.06 14.69 -19.37
CA ILE A 160 2.02 15.42 -18.66
C ILE A 160 1.95 14.94 -17.21
N GLY A 161 1.64 15.84 -16.29
CA GLY A 161 1.50 15.52 -14.88
C GLY A 161 0.05 15.34 -14.45
N LYS A 162 -0.20 14.56 -13.40
CA LYS A 162 -1.48 14.55 -12.67
C LYS A 162 -1.29 14.76 -11.17
N ARG A 163 -2.11 15.64 -10.61
CA ARG A 163 -2.16 15.99 -9.19
C ARG A 163 -3.40 15.43 -8.52
N PHE A 164 -3.23 15.05 -7.27
CA PHE A 164 -4.27 14.62 -6.35
C PHE A 164 -4.12 15.46 -5.07
N PRO A 165 -4.73 16.65 -5.00
CA PRO A 165 -4.45 17.59 -3.91
C PRO A 165 -4.67 17.01 -2.51
N ASP A 166 -5.64 16.12 -2.41
CA ASP A 166 -6.13 15.57 -1.15
C ASP A 166 -5.66 14.12 -0.91
N ASP A 167 -4.73 13.59 -1.71
CA ASP A 167 -4.22 12.23 -1.56
C ASP A 167 -2.75 12.14 -2.02
N HIS A 168 -1.93 11.33 -1.36
CA HIS A 168 -0.55 11.07 -1.82
C HIS A 168 -0.09 9.65 -1.56
N TYR A 169 0.99 9.25 -2.24
CA TYR A 169 1.66 8.00 -1.94
C TYR A 169 2.82 8.22 -1.00
N ASP A 170 2.73 7.60 0.16
CA ASP A 170 3.85 7.48 1.10
C ASP A 170 4.42 6.05 1.16
N PHE A 171 3.90 5.14 0.34
CA PHE A 171 4.32 3.74 0.17
C PHE A 171 4.61 3.00 1.49
N GLY A 172 3.55 2.54 2.15
CA GLY A 172 3.61 1.56 3.23
C GLY A 172 3.63 2.10 4.64
N LEU A 173 4.01 3.36 4.86
CA LEU A 173 4.18 3.87 6.22
C LEU A 173 2.82 4.16 6.88
N MET A 174 2.13 5.22 6.46
CA MET A 174 0.81 5.59 6.95
C MET A 174 -0.29 4.66 6.46
N GLN A 175 -0.12 4.04 5.29
CA GLN A 175 -1.04 2.99 4.82
C GLN A 175 -1.12 1.84 5.82
N THR A 176 0.00 1.45 6.43
CA THR A 176 0.00 0.44 7.50
C THR A 176 -0.63 0.98 8.78
N ILE A 177 -0.41 2.24 9.15
CA ILE A 177 -1.10 2.86 10.29
C ILE A 177 -2.63 2.87 10.09
N ASP A 178 -3.11 3.16 8.87
CA ASP A 178 -4.54 3.10 8.53
C ASP A 178 -5.12 1.69 8.75
N CYS A 179 -4.39 0.65 8.34
CA CYS A 179 -4.76 -0.74 8.59
C CYS A 179 -4.86 -1.05 10.09
N LEU A 180 -3.89 -0.60 10.89
CA LEU A 180 -3.90 -0.80 12.34
C LEU A 180 -5.04 -0.02 13.03
N TRP A 181 -5.40 1.14 12.50
CA TRP A 181 -6.57 1.90 12.95
C TRP A 181 -7.88 1.18 12.64
N ALA A 182 -8.02 0.60 11.44
CA ALA A 182 -9.18 -0.22 11.08
C ALA A 182 -9.33 -1.46 11.99
N ILE A 183 -8.21 -2.11 12.33
CA ILE A 183 -8.18 -3.22 13.29
C ILE A 183 -8.64 -2.74 14.67
N ARG A 184 -8.07 -1.65 15.19
CA ARG A 184 -8.44 -1.10 16.49
C ARG A 184 -9.92 -0.76 16.58
N LEU A 185 -10.46 -0.10 15.56
CA LEU A 185 -11.88 0.20 15.43
C LEU A 185 -12.71 -1.09 15.48
N ALA A 186 -12.37 -2.08 14.66
CA ALA A 186 -13.10 -3.33 14.60
C ALA A 186 -13.07 -4.07 15.95
N LYS A 187 -11.93 -4.07 16.66
CA LYS A 187 -11.79 -4.66 18.01
C LYS A 187 -12.66 -3.94 19.04
N GLU A 188 -12.82 -2.63 18.92
CA GLU A 188 -13.76 -1.86 19.76
C GLU A 188 -15.22 -2.24 19.53
N LYS A 189 -15.62 -2.34 18.25
CA LYS A 189 -17.03 -2.52 17.88
C LYS A 189 -17.48 -3.97 17.96
N PHE A 190 -16.55 -4.90 17.78
CA PHE A 190 -16.83 -6.34 17.74
C PHE A 190 -15.91 -7.10 18.72
N PRO A 191 -15.99 -6.81 20.04
CA PRO A 191 -15.09 -7.39 21.03
C PRO A 191 -15.32 -8.90 21.26
N LYS A 192 -16.47 -9.44 20.82
CA LYS A 192 -16.78 -10.87 20.91
C LYS A 192 -16.03 -11.73 19.90
N ALA A 193 -15.50 -11.13 18.83
CA ALA A 193 -14.73 -11.86 17.83
C ALA A 193 -13.46 -12.46 18.43
N ASN A 194 -12.96 -13.53 17.83
CA ASN A 194 -11.74 -14.21 18.25
C ASN A 194 -10.49 -13.48 17.76
N TRP A 195 -10.13 -12.38 18.43
CA TRP A 195 -8.96 -11.57 18.07
C TRP A 195 -7.62 -12.31 18.15
N ASN A 196 -7.58 -13.45 18.86
CA ASN A 196 -6.41 -14.33 18.91
C ASN A 196 -6.10 -14.99 17.55
N GLN A 197 -7.08 -14.97 16.63
CA GLN A 197 -7.01 -15.52 15.29
C GLN A 197 -6.96 -14.45 14.18
N LEU A 198 -6.66 -13.20 14.54
CA LEU A 198 -6.62 -12.10 13.57
C LEU A 198 -5.69 -12.43 12.40
N THR A 199 -6.27 -12.42 11.20
CA THR A 199 -5.58 -12.67 9.94
C THR A 199 -5.50 -11.38 9.13
N ALA A 200 -4.33 -11.08 8.55
CA ALA A 200 -4.22 -10.09 7.49
C ALA A 200 -3.87 -10.76 6.17
N ALA A 201 -4.68 -10.54 5.16
CA ALA A 201 -4.49 -11.08 3.83
C ALA A 201 -4.58 -9.98 2.80
N GLY A 202 -3.67 -9.96 1.83
CA GLY A 202 -3.78 -9.02 0.73
C GLY A 202 -3.10 -9.48 -0.55
N ILE A 203 -3.46 -8.78 -1.63
CA ILE A 203 -2.95 -9.03 -2.98
C ILE A 203 -2.14 -7.83 -3.49
N SER A 204 -1.01 -8.07 -4.16
CA SER A 204 -0.12 -7.01 -4.68
C SER A 204 0.25 -6.01 -3.57
N HIS A 205 -0.16 -4.74 -3.68
CA HIS A 205 0.08 -3.76 -2.60
C HIS A 205 -0.51 -4.17 -1.26
N GLY A 206 -1.71 -4.75 -1.26
CA GLY A 206 -2.32 -5.26 -0.04
C GLY A 206 -1.51 -6.40 0.59
N GLY A 207 -0.83 -7.22 -0.22
CA GLY A 207 0.06 -8.28 0.29
C GLY A 207 1.33 -7.71 0.92
N TYR A 208 1.88 -6.65 0.32
CA TYR A 208 2.95 -5.86 0.95
C TYR A 208 2.49 -5.28 2.30
N LEU A 209 1.32 -4.64 2.33
CA LEU A 209 0.76 -4.03 3.53
C LEU A 209 0.41 -5.07 4.61
N SER A 210 -0.07 -6.26 4.28
CA SER A 210 -0.37 -7.31 5.27
C SER A 210 0.89 -7.73 6.02
N THR A 211 2.00 -7.93 5.29
CA THR A 211 3.31 -8.21 5.88
C THR A 211 3.83 -7.00 6.67
N GLN A 212 3.60 -5.78 6.16
CA GLN A 212 4.01 -4.57 6.82
C GLN A 212 3.29 -4.34 8.16
N CYS A 213 2.00 -4.68 8.24
CA CYS A 213 1.21 -4.67 9.47
C CYS A 213 1.80 -5.64 10.51
N ALA A 214 2.17 -6.85 10.08
CA ALA A 214 2.80 -7.84 10.97
C ALA A 214 4.15 -7.36 11.51
N ARG A 215 4.88 -6.53 10.76
CA ARG A 215 6.11 -5.90 11.26
C ARG A 215 5.80 -4.80 12.27
N PHE A 216 4.82 -3.96 12.02
CA PHE A 216 4.49 -2.85 12.92
C PHE A 216 3.74 -3.30 14.18
N ALA A 217 3.04 -4.44 14.11
CA ALA A 217 2.33 -5.09 15.20
C ALA A 217 2.77 -6.57 15.31
N PRO A 218 4.00 -6.83 15.79
CA PRO A 218 4.63 -8.16 15.74
C PRO A 218 3.95 -9.22 16.61
N ASN A 219 3.04 -8.81 17.51
CA ASN A 219 2.35 -9.70 18.43
C ASN A 219 0.84 -9.77 18.15
N THR A 220 0.37 -9.20 17.03
CA THR A 220 -1.07 -8.97 16.80
C THR A 220 -1.74 -9.98 15.87
N PHE A 221 -0.98 -10.62 14.98
CA PHE A 221 -1.54 -11.50 13.95
C PHE A 221 -1.19 -12.96 14.20
N SER A 222 -2.14 -13.86 13.93
CA SER A 222 -1.87 -15.30 13.89
C SER A 222 -1.45 -15.79 12.51
N LEU A 223 -1.93 -15.11 11.46
CA LEU A 223 -1.71 -15.51 10.06
C LEU A 223 -1.57 -14.27 9.17
N ILE A 224 -0.57 -14.32 8.28
CA ILE A 224 -0.34 -13.32 7.24
C ILE A 224 -0.34 -13.99 5.88
N ILE A 225 -1.20 -13.52 4.98
CA ILE A 225 -1.19 -13.93 3.57
C ILE A 225 -0.71 -12.76 2.71
N ASN A 226 0.48 -12.92 2.12
CA ASN A 226 1.06 -12.00 1.15
C ASN A 226 0.95 -12.62 -0.23
N SER A 227 -0.12 -12.28 -0.95
CA SER A 227 -0.36 -12.80 -2.29
C SER A 227 0.25 -11.89 -3.34
N TYR A 228 1.35 -12.32 -3.96
CA TYR A 228 2.03 -11.59 -5.06
C TYR A 228 2.43 -10.15 -4.69
N GLY A 229 2.67 -9.88 -3.41
CA GLY A 229 2.92 -8.53 -2.93
C GLY A 229 4.36 -8.07 -3.05
N TRP A 230 4.56 -6.76 -3.08
CA TRP A 230 5.88 -6.14 -3.03
C TRP A 230 6.61 -6.51 -1.75
N VAL A 231 7.94 -6.40 -1.78
CA VAL A 231 8.82 -6.52 -0.60
C VAL A 231 9.68 -5.26 -0.42
N LYS A 232 9.52 -4.26 -1.29
CA LYS A 232 10.24 -2.99 -1.22
C LYS A 232 9.43 -1.87 -1.89
N PRO A 233 9.71 -0.60 -1.56
CA PRO A 233 9.06 0.52 -2.21
C PRO A 233 9.34 0.57 -3.72
N TYR A 234 8.29 0.80 -4.51
CA TYR A 234 8.44 1.10 -5.93
C TYR A 234 8.71 2.59 -6.12
N LEU A 235 9.99 2.95 -6.12
CA LEU A 235 10.45 4.34 -6.08
C LEU A 235 9.89 5.23 -7.20
N LYS A 236 9.52 4.65 -8.35
CA LYS A 236 8.90 5.37 -9.48
C LYS A 236 7.53 5.98 -9.14
N TRP A 237 6.86 5.50 -8.10
CA TRP A 237 5.59 6.07 -7.63
C TRP A 237 5.76 6.97 -6.40
N ILE A 238 6.95 6.99 -5.83
CA ILE A 238 7.28 7.82 -4.67
C ILE A 238 7.85 9.16 -5.15
N HIS A 239 8.84 9.16 -6.03
CA HIS A 239 9.49 10.40 -6.44
C HIS A 239 8.66 11.21 -7.43
N LYS A 240 8.60 12.53 -7.21
CA LYS A 240 8.04 13.45 -8.20
C LYS A 240 8.81 13.35 -9.52
N GLY A 241 8.07 13.30 -10.64
CA GLY A 241 8.65 13.35 -11.98
C GLY A 241 9.01 12.00 -12.59
N ASP A 242 8.83 10.91 -11.86
CA ASP A 242 9.00 9.57 -12.43
C ASP A 242 7.82 9.15 -13.29
N TRP A 243 8.12 8.37 -14.32
CA TRP A 243 7.12 7.78 -15.21
C TRP A 243 6.22 6.83 -14.43
N ALA A 244 4.92 7.14 -14.43
CA ALA A 244 3.90 6.33 -13.77
C ALA A 244 3.08 5.50 -14.75
N ALA A 245 2.72 6.07 -15.89
CA ALA A 245 1.95 5.37 -16.93
C ALA A 245 2.15 6.02 -18.29
N THR A 246 1.64 5.38 -19.34
CA THR A 246 1.46 6.01 -20.64
C THR A 246 0.00 6.38 -20.81
N VAL A 247 -0.26 7.63 -21.22
CA VAL A 247 -1.59 8.06 -21.68
C VAL A 247 -1.55 8.21 -23.20
N GLN A 248 -2.53 7.64 -23.88
CA GLN A 248 -2.64 7.71 -25.33
C GLN A 248 -4.07 8.10 -25.70
N ASN A 249 -4.19 8.96 -26.70
CA ASN A 249 -5.43 9.11 -27.46
C ASN A 249 -5.15 8.75 -28.92
N GLU A 250 -6.17 8.85 -29.78
CA GLU A 250 -6.05 8.57 -31.21
C GLU A 250 -4.98 9.42 -31.91
N SER A 251 -4.57 10.54 -31.30
CA SER A 251 -3.59 11.45 -31.88
C SER A 251 -2.17 11.23 -31.38
N ILE A 252 -1.94 11.29 -30.08
CA ILE A 252 -0.60 11.33 -29.47
C ILE A 252 -0.49 10.37 -28.29
N LYS A 253 0.73 9.87 -28.06
CA LYS A 253 1.13 9.14 -26.86
C LYS A 253 1.99 10.05 -25.98
N MET A 254 1.72 10.06 -24.68
CA MET A 254 2.48 10.83 -23.70
C MET A 254 2.76 9.98 -22.46
N HIS A 255 3.77 10.38 -21.72
CA HIS A 255 4.12 9.82 -20.44
C HIS A 255 3.39 10.61 -19.35
N LEU A 256 2.75 9.88 -18.46
CA LEU A 256 2.14 10.43 -17.27
C LEU A 256 3.17 10.37 -16.15
N ILE A 257 3.44 11.53 -15.53
CA ILE A 257 4.10 11.60 -14.23
C ILE A 257 3.06 11.91 -13.17
N MET A 258 3.28 11.40 -11.96
CA MET A 258 2.42 11.69 -10.81
C MET A 258 3.05 12.81 -10.00
N GLU A 259 2.22 13.71 -9.50
CA GLU A 259 2.66 14.57 -8.42
C GLU A 259 2.76 13.74 -7.16
N ASN A 260 3.90 13.88 -6.50
CA ASN A 260 4.11 13.39 -5.16
C ASN A 260 4.94 14.42 -4.40
N TYR A 261 4.88 14.39 -3.08
CA TYR A 261 5.55 15.34 -2.22
C TYR A 261 7.04 15.04 -2.05
N TRP A 262 7.47 13.81 -2.35
CA TRP A 262 8.84 13.35 -2.16
C TRP A 262 9.80 13.86 -3.23
N SER A 263 10.96 14.34 -2.76
CA SER A 263 12.07 14.82 -3.58
C SER A 263 13.25 13.87 -3.55
N ARG A 264 14.04 13.86 -4.63
CA ARG A 264 15.36 13.22 -4.70
C ARG A 264 16.49 14.12 -4.23
N ASP A 265 16.24 15.42 -4.10
CA ASP A 265 17.25 16.40 -3.67
C ASP A 265 17.48 16.30 -2.16
N PRO A 266 18.70 15.96 -1.69
CA PRO A 266 19.04 15.89 -0.27
C PRO A 266 18.83 17.20 0.49
N ASN A 267 18.79 18.35 -0.20
CA ASN A 267 18.56 19.66 0.41
C ASN A 267 17.07 20.00 0.54
N SER A 268 16.18 19.19 -0.02
CA SER A 268 14.73 19.38 0.08
C SER A 268 14.22 18.96 1.46
N GLN A 269 13.30 19.72 2.03
CA GLN A 269 12.57 19.32 3.25
C GLN A 269 11.83 17.97 3.08
N ASN A 270 11.43 17.64 1.86
CA ASN A 270 10.75 16.40 1.52
C ASN A 270 11.68 15.36 0.88
N TYR A 271 12.99 15.42 1.15
CA TYR A 271 13.95 14.45 0.62
C TYR A 271 13.60 13.02 1.03
N PHE A 272 13.35 12.12 0.07
CA PHE A 272 13.14 10.70 0.35
C PHE A 272 14.47 10.03 0.69
N SER A 273 14.90 10.17 1.94
CA SER A 273 16.19 9.71 2.44
C SER A 273 16.30 8.18 2.46
N PRO A 274 17.53 7.64 2.56
CA PRO A 274 17.73 6.21 2.78
C PRO A 274 16.98 5.66 4.00
N ASP A 275 16.90 6.42 5.09
CA ASP A 275 16.14 6.04 6.30
C ASP A 275 14.64 5.87 5.98
N ARG A 276 14.07 6.78 5.19
CA ARG A 276 12.68 6.73 4.71
C ARG A 276 12.45 5.52 3.82
N ALA A 277 13.42 5.15 2.97
CA ALA A 277 13.35 3.93 2.18
C ALA A 277 13.46 2.66 3.04
N MET A 278 14.31 2.70 4.08
CA MET A 278 14.60 1.56 4.96
C MET A 278 13.38 1.11 5.76
N ILE A 279 12.60 2.04 6.33
CA ILE A 279 11.35 1.70 7.01
C ILE A 279 10.27 1.18 6.05
N ARG A 280 10.46 1.23 4.73
CA ARG A 280 9.47 0.73 3.76
C ARG A 280 9.88 -0.56 3.10
N THR A 281 11.16 -0.91 3.12
CA THR A 281 11.63 -2.18 2.59
C THR A 281 11.51 -3.30 3.61
N GLN A 282 11.21 -4.50 3.09
CA GLN A 282 11.21 -5.77 3.81
C GLN A 282 12.49 -6.56 3.52
N LEU A 283 13.42 -6.02 2.71
CA LEU A 283 14.67 -6.68 2.33
C LEU A 283 15.87 -6.31 3.22
N ASP A 284 15.65 -5.48 4.24
CA ASP A 284 16.71 -5.07 5.16
C ASP A 284 16.85 -6.06 6.33
N THR A 285 18.01 -6.71 6.43
CA THR A 285 18.27 -7.74 7.45
C THR A 285 18.21 -7.18 8.87
N ASN A 286 18.69 -5.95 9.10
CA ASN A 286 18.65 -5.33 10.43
C ASN A 286 17.19 -5.06 10.85
N GLN A 287 16.34 -4.58 9.93
CA GLN A 287 14.92 -4.41 10.18
C GLN A 287 14.21 -5.75 10.48
N ILE A 288 14.58 -6.84 9.81
CA ILE A 288 14.03 -8.18 10.10
C ILE A 288 14.48 -8.67 11.48
N GLN A 289 15.73 -8.43 11.86
CA GLN A 289 16.23 -8.78 13.20
C GLN A 289 15.53 -7.99 14.29
N GLN A 290 15.34 -6.68 14.09
CA GLN A 290 14.57 -5.82 14.99
C GLN A 290 13.11 -6.26 15.08
N TRP A 291 12.51 -6.68 13.97
CA TRP A 291 11.17 -7.27 13.97
C TRP A 291 11.14 -8.52 14.85
N LYS A 292 12.02 -9.49 14.58
CA LYS A 292 12.05 -10.75 15.33
C LYS A 292 12.29 -10.54 16.82
N ALA A 293 13.17 -9.60 17.19
CA ALA A 293 13.48 -9.28 18.57
C ALA A 293 12.26 -8.72 19.35
N GLN A 294 11.28 -8.15 18.64
CA GLN A 294 10.06 -7.58 19.20
C GLN A 294 8.86 -8.54 19.13
N THR A 295 9.00 -9.68 18.43
CA THR A 295 8.02 -10.76 18.39
C THR A 295 8.11 -11.62 19.65
N ARG A 296 6.99 -11.74 20.35
CA ARG A 296 6.82 -12.61 21.52
C ARG A 296 6.11 -13.90 21.10
N GLY A 297 6.66 -15.02 21.55
CA GLY A 297 6.11 -16.34 21.20
C GLY A 297 6.36 -16.71 19.72
N PRO A 298 5.48 -17.51 19.10
CA PRO A 298 5.72 -18.05 17.76
C PRO A 298 5.66 -16.98 16.65
N GLY A 299 4.97 -15.85 16.89
CA GLY A 299 4.62 -14.90 15.84
C GLY A 299 3.59 -15.47 14.85
N PRO A 300 3.20 -14.70 13.82
CA PRO A 300 2.28 -15.18 12.81
C PRO A 300 2.91 -16.28 11.94
N HIS A 301 2.08 -17.20 11.46
CA HIS A 301 2.41 -18.02 10.30
C HIS A 301 2.30 -17.17 9.03
N PHE A 302 3.29 -17.24 8.14
CA PHE A 302 3.26 -16.50 6.87
C PHE A 302 3.00 -17.42 5.68
N VAL A 303 2.09 -17.01 4.82
CA VAL A 303 1.85 -17.62 3.51
C VAL A 303 2.23 -16.59 2.46
N MET A 304 3.31 -16.84 1.75
CA MET A 304 3.79 -15.97 0.69
C MET A 304 3.57 -16.63 -0.66
N THR A 305 2.97 -15.92 -1.60
CA THR A 305 2.79 -16.41 -2.98
C THR A 305 3.48 -15.53 -4.00
N GLN A 306 3.97 -16.12 -5.09
CA GLN A 306 4.62 -15.39 -6.19
C GLN A 306 4.37 -16.08 -7.54
N GLN A 307 4.10 -15.30 -8.59
CA GLN A 307 4.03 -15.83 -9.95
C GLN A 307 5.44 -16.00 -10.49
N ILE A 308 5.65 -17.05 -11.28
CA ILE A 308 6.97 -17.38 -11.81
C ILE A 308 7.45 -16.33 -12.81
N ASP A 309 6.55 -15.81 -13.65
CA ASP A 309 6.86 -14.85 -14.73
C ASP A 309 6.33 -13.44 -14.44
N ASP A 310 6.40 -13.00 -13.18
CA ASP A 310 5.98 -11.65 -12.79
C ASP A 310 7.06 -10.60 -13.14
N GLU A 311 6.87 -9.89 -14.26
CA GLU A 311 7.77 -8.82 -14.69
C GLU A 311 7.71 -7.58 -13.79
N MET A 312 6.56 -7.32 -13.13
CA MET A 312 6.41 -6.16 -12.25
C MET A 312 7.02 -6.41 -10.86
N HIS A 313 6.94 -7.65 -10.38
CA HIS A 313 7.43 -8.06 -9.08
C HIS A 313 8.37 -9.27 -9.25
N PRO A 314 9.66 -9.04 -9.56
CA PRO A 314 10.57 -10.12 -9.87
C PRO A 314 10.61 -11.14 -8.73
N ARG A 315 10.38 -12.41 -9.08
CA ARG A 315 10.38 -13.53 -8.14
C ARG A 315 11.64 -13.57 -7.26
N SER A 316 12.78 -13.21 -7.83
CA SER A 316 14.07 -13.17 -7.14
C SER A 316 14.05 -12.28 -5.89
N GLU A 317 13.32 -11.16 -5.89
CA GLU A 317 13.20 -10.28 -4.73
C GLU A 317 12.40 -10.94 -3.61
N LYS A 318 11.29 -11.61 -3.96
CA LYS A 318 10.48 -12.37 -3.00
C LYS A 318 11.28 -13.51 -2.40
N GLU A 319 12.08 -14.23 -3.20
CA GLU A 319 12.92 -15.32 -2.73
C GLU A 319 14.01 -14.85 -1.75
N VAL A 320 14.59 -13.67 -1.96
CA VAL A 320 15.50 -13.06 -0.98
C VAL A 320 14.77 -12.78 0.33
N PHE A 321 13.58 -12.18 0.28
CA PHE A 321 12.79 -11.92 1.49
C PHE A 321 12.42 -13.20 2.26
N VAL A 322 11.91 -14.21 1.53
CA VAL A 322 11.56 -15.54 2.06
C VAL A 322 12.77 -16.16 2.76
N ARG A 323 13.96 -16.10 2.14
CA ARG A 323 15.18 -16.62 2.73
C ARG A 323 15.54 -15.88 4.02
N LEU A 324 15.55 -14.54 4.01
CA LEU A 324 15.86 -13.74 5.19
C LEU A 324 14.90 -14.02 6.36
N MET A 325 13.61 -14.17 6.08
CA MET A 325 12.61 -14.52 7.10
C MET A 325 12.88 -15.91 7.70
N LYS A 326 13.16 -16.92 6.87
CA LYS A 326 13.49 -18.28 7.34
C LYS A 326 14.77 -18.28 8.19
N GLU A 327 15.81 -17.58 7.75
CA GLU A 327 17.08 -17.47 8.46
C GLU A 327 16.95 -16.80 9.83
N ASN A 328 15.96 -15.91 10.01
CA ASN A 328 15.64 -15.26 11.29
C ASN A 328 14.55 -16.00 12.09
N GLY A 329 14.20 -17.23 11.70
CA GLY A 329 13.30 -18.10 12.47
C GLY A 329 11.83 -17.69 12.43
N PHE A 330 11.37 -17.04 11.36
CA PHE A 330 9.94 -16.91 11.07
C PHE A 330 9.40 -18.21 10.47
N ASP A 331 8.18 -18.59 10.85
CA ASP A 331 7.49 -19.73 10.26
C ASP A 331 6.75 -19.29 9.00
N LEU A 332 7.08 -19.89 7.86
CA LEU A 332 6.50 -19.50 6.59
C LEU A 332 6.46 -20.59 5.52
N GLU A 333 5.34 -20.58 4.80
CA GLU A 333 5.13 -21.32 3.56
C GLU A 333 5.32 -20.36 2.36
N TYR A 334 6.03 -20.83 1.34
CA TYR A 334 6.24 -20.09 0.09
C TYR A 334 5.74 -20.91 -1.09
N LEU A 335 4.75 -20.36 -1.79
CA LEU A 335 4.04 -21.00 -2.90
C LEU A 335 4.33 -20.25 -4.20
N THR A 336 4.69 -20.98 -5.25
CA THR A 336 4.88 -20.42 -6.59
C THR A 336 3.88 -20.99 -7.57
N SER A 337 3.30 -20.17 -8.42
CA SER A 337 2.35 -20.60 -9.45
C SER A 337 2.89 -20.35 -10.87
N ASN A 338 2.69 -21.34 -11.75
CA ASN A 338 2.88 -21.22 -13.21
C ASN A 338 1.70 -20.51 -13.88
N VAL A 339 0.56 -20.42 -13.20
CA VAL A 339 -0.63 -19.76 -13.73
C VAL A 339 -0.44 -18.27 -13.55
N GLY A 340 -0.03 -17.61 -14.63
CA GLY A 340 -0.15 -16.17 -14.74
C GLY A 340 -1.62 -15.81 -14.60
N LEU A 341 -2.04 -15.34 -13.42
CA LEU A 341 -3.23 -14.51 -13.36
C LEU A 341 -2.87 -13.27 -14.17
N PRO A 342 -3.61 -12.94 -15.24
CA PRO A 342 -3.29 -11.79 -16.05
C PRO A 342 -3.18 -10.59 -15.12
N ILE A 343 -2.08 -9.85 -15.27
CA ILE A 343 -1.89 -8.53 -14.68
C ILE A 343 -3.02 -7.66 -15.28
N GLY A 344 -4.19 -7.70 -14.63
CA GLY A 344 -5.44 -7.31 -15.26
C GLY A 344 -6.68 -8.13 -14.83
N TYR A 345 -6.95 -8.25 -13.53
CA TYR A 345 -8.28 -8.05 -12.93
C TYR A 345 -9.59 -8.68 -13.48
N GLN A 346 -9.61 -9.61 -14.44
CA GLN A 346 -10.89 -10.06 -15.04
C GLN A 346 -11.16 -11.57 -15.14
N SER A 347 -10.38 -12.45 -14.52
CA SER A 347 -10.81 -13.86 -14.42
C SER A 347 -10.44 -14.48 -13.08
N LEU A 348 -11.32 -14.33 -12.08
CA LEU A 348 -11.28 -15.12 -10.85
C LEU A 348 -12.63 -15.81 -10.57
N ASP A 349 -13.46 -16.00 -11.60
CA ASP A 349 -14.77 -16.65 -11.49
C ASP A 349 -14.77 -18.15 -11.80
N GLN A 350 -13.61 -18.79 -11.97
CA GLN A 350 -13.58 -20.23 -12.17
C GLN A 350 -12.53 -20.87 -11.27
N HIS A 351 -13.04 -21.60 -10.26
CA HIS A 351 -12.39 -22.62 -9.46
C HIS A 351 -10.86 -22.71 -9.62
N ASP A 352 -10.14 -22.01 -8.75
CA ASP A 352 -8.73 -22.28 -8.56
C ASP A 352 -8.39 -22.09 -7.08
N GLU A 353 -7.86 -23.16 -6.48
CA GLU A 353 -7.30 -23.20 -5.12
C GLU A 353 -6.16 -22.16 -4.95
N THR A 354 -5.67 -21.58 -6.05
CA THR A 354 -4.62 -20.54 -6.10
C THR A 354 -5.12 -19.09 -6.21
N SER A 355 -6.44 -18.85 -6.23
CA SER A 355 -7.01 -17.48 -6.20
C SER A 355 -6.86 -16.82 -4.82
N PHE A 356 -6.80 -15.47 -4.73
CA PHE A 356 -6.72 -14.76 -3.43
C PHE A 356 -7.82 -15.19 -2.44
N LYS A 357 -9.04 -15.37 -2.95
CA LYS A 357 -10.16 -15.92 -2.20
C LYS A 357 -9.96 -17.40 -1.85
N GLY A 358 -9.47 -18.21 -2.79
CA GLY A 358 -9.15 -19.62 -2.56
C GLY A 358 -8.13 -19.82 -1.44
N LEU A 359 -7.04 -19.04 -1.44
CA LEU A 359 -6.05 -19.02 -0.37
C LEU A 359 -6.69 -18.72 0.99
N ILE A 360 -7.56 -17.71 1.05
CA ILE A 360 -8.23 -17.37 2.32
C ILE A 360 -9.18 -18.49 2.76
N LEU A 361 -9.87 -19.16 1.83
CA LEU A 361 -10.74 -20.29 2.15
C LEU A 361 -9.95 -21.50 2.65
N ASP A 362 -8.80 -21.82 2.06
CA ASP A 362 -7.92 -22.92 2.51
C ASP A 362 -7.34 -22.64 3.91
N PHE A 363 -6.88 -21.40 4.13
CA PHE A 363 -6.33 -20.99 5.41
C PHE A 363 -7.38 -20.56 6.44
N ALA A 364 -8.68 -20.60 6.11
CA ALA A 364 -9.75 -20.36 7.07
C ALA A 364 -9.84 -21.48 8.12
N ASP A 365 -9.35 -22.69 7.81
CA ASP A 365 -9.24 -23.80 8.76
C ASP A 365 -8.41 -23.38 9.99
N PRO A 366 -9.00 -23.35 11.21
CA PRO A 366 -8.28 -23.02 12.44
C PRO A 366 -7.04 -23.89 12.69
N GLN A 367 -7.01 -25.14 12.21
CA GLN A 367 -5.86 -26.03 12.39
C GLN A 367 -4.60 -25.49 11.73
N ARG A 368 -4.73 -24.75 10.61
CA ARG A 368 -3.60 -24.13 9.89
C ARG A 368 -2.86 -23.09 10.73
N ARG A 369 -3.51 -22.53 11.76
CA ARG A 369 -2.98 -21.42 12.60
C ARG A 369 -3.02 -21.71 14.10
N GLN A 370 -3.34 -22.93 14.52
CA GLN A 370 -3.50 -23.30 15.94
C GLN A 370 -2.24 -23.08 16.78
N ASN A 371 -1.05 -23.18 16.17
CA ASN A 371 0.23 -22.96 16.85
C ASN A 371 0.64 -21.48 16.90
N HIS A 372 -0.15 -20.59 16.30
CA HIS A 372 0.15 -19.15 16.15
C HIS A 372 -0.92 -18.26 16.78
N LEU A 373 -1.76 -18.83 17.66
CA LEU A 373 -2.78 -18.06 18.36
C LEU A 373 -2.14 -16.99 19.26
N VAL A 374 -2.60 -15.76 19.09
CA VAL A 374 -2.13 -14.61 19.85
C VAL A 374 -2.74 -14.63 21.24
N GLN A 375 -1.90 -14.60 22.28
CA GLN A 375 -2.37 -14.56 23.68
C GLN A 375 -2.63 -13.14 24.17
N GLN A 376 -1.79 -12.20 23.75
CA GLN A 376 -1.90 -10.79 24.08
C GLN A 376 -1.30 -9.98 22.94
N ASP A 377 -2.13 -9.19 22.27
CA ASP A 377 -1.75 -8.40 21.09
C ASP A 377 -1.08 -7.07 21.47
N ASP A 378 -0.56 -6.36 20.46
CA ASP A 378 0.17 -5.10 20.70
C ASP A 378 -0.74 -4.00 21.26
N PHE A 379 -2.04 -4.00 20.92
CA PHE A 379 -3.02 -3.05 21.47
C PHE A 379 -3.26 -3.28 22.97
N GLU A 380 -3.32 -4.53 23.40
CA GLU A 380 -3.48 -4.90 24.80
C GLU A 380 -2.21 -4.70 25.62
N ARG A 381 -1.03 -4.83 24.99
CA ARG A 381 0.26 -4.57 25.63
C ARG A 381 0.48 -3.08 25.90
N GLY A 382 0.04 -2.23 24.99
CA GLY A 382 0.24 -0.78 25.11
C GLY A 382 1.71 -0.37 25.09
N GLU A 383 2.57 -1.18 24.46
CA GLU A 383 4.01 -0.95 24.37
C GLU A 383 4.38 -0.22 23.07
N LYS A 384 5.64 0.18 22.95
CA LYS A 384 6.18 0.77 21.72
C LYS A 384 6.89 -0.28 20.89
N ILE A 385 6.64 -0.27 19.59
CA ILE A 385 7.40 -1.03 18.60
C ILE A 385 8.32 -0.05 17.87
N SER A 386 9.63 -0.33 17.88
CA SER A 386 10.66 0.59 17.42
C SER A 386 11.50 0.01 16.29
N TYR A 387 11.84 0.86 15.32
CA TYR A 387 12.71 0.53 14.20
C TYR A 387 13.77 1.61 14.00
N GLN A 388 15.03 1.24 14.24
CA GLN A 388 16.20 2.04 13.92
C GLN A 388 16.49 1.93 12.43
N CYS A 389 16.32 3.04 11.71
CA CYS A 389 16.56 3.17 10.29
C CYS A 389 17.66 4.21 10.06
N GLY A 390 18.91 3.77 9.92
CA GLY A 390 20.06 4.67 9.75
C GLY A 390 20.13 5.71 10.87
N SER A 391 19.89 6.98 10.54
CA SER A 391 19.91 8.10 11.49
C SER A 391 18.55 8.45 12.10
N SER A 392 17.51 7.66 11.80
CA SER A 392 16.13 7.90 12.24
C SER A 392 15.62 6.73 13.08
N LEU A 393 14.83 7.03 14.11
CA LEU A 393 14.08 6.04 14.88
C LEU A 393 12.59 6.23 14.60
N TYR A 394 11.95 5.16 14.15
CA TYR A 394 10.50 5.06 13.98
C TYR A 394 9.92 4.33 15.19
N GLU A 395 8.88 4.91 15.80
CA GLU A 395 8.22 4.33 16.98
C GLU A 395 6.71 4.28 16.71
N ILE A 396 6.13 3.07 16.73
CA ILE A 396 4.68 2.87 16.76
C ILE A 396 4.29 2.71 18.23
N ASP A 397 3.53 3.66 18.75
CA ASP A 397 3.10 3.71 20.15
C ASP A 397 1.67 3.19 20.30
N TYR A 398 1.52 2.05 20.98
CA TYR A 398 0.23 1.43 21.30
C TYR A 398 -0.33 1.84 22.67
N SER A 399 0.37 2.68 23.44
CA SER A 399 -0.09 3.12 24.77
C SER A 399 -1.31 4.06 24.71
N THR A 400 -1.63 4.58 23.51
CA THR A 400 -2.82 5.38 23.24
C THR A 400 -3.93 4.53 22.64
N ASP A 401 -5.17 5.06 22.68
CA ASP A 401 -6.36 4.33 22.21
C ASP A 401 -6.24 3.82 20.76
N PHE A 402 -5.67 4.65 19.88
CA PHE A 402 -5.27 4.25 18.52
C PHE A 402 -3.75 4.35 18.39
N PRO A 403 -3.08 3.44 17.66
CA PRO A 403 -1.63 3.49 17.50
C PRO A 403 -1.18 4.78 16.84
N SER A 404 -0.12 5.38 17.35
CA SER A 404 0.46 6.60 16.76
C SER A 404 1.88 6.34 16.26
N LEU A 405 2.24 6.96 15.14
CA LEU A 405 3.58 6.85 14.56
C LEU A 405 4.38 8.11 14.88
N GLY A 406 5.49 7.92 15.58
CA GLY A 406 6.52 8.93 15.81
C GLY A 406 7.77 8.66 14.97
N VAL A 407 8.42 9.73 14.51
CA VAL A 407 9.74 9.66 13.87
C VAL A 407 10.64 10.70 14.49
N ARG A 408 11.84 10.30 14.92
CA ARG A 408 12.83 11.23 15.46
C ARG A 408 14.23 10.91 14.96
N ALA A 409 15.02 11.97 14.75
CA ALA A 409 16.44 11.82 14.47
C ALA A 409 17.16 11.28 15.72
N VAL A 410 18.13 10.40 15.50
CA VAL A 410 19.01 9.87 16.53
C VAL A 410 20.46 9.96 16.07
N LYS A 411 21.36 10.23 17.01
CA LYS A 411 22.78 10.21 16.71
C LYS A 411 23.19 8.77 16.46
N CYS A 412 23.63 8.45 15.23
CA CYS A 412 24.39 7.22 15.01
C CYS A 412 25.60 7.25 15.94
N GLN A 413 25.66 6.34 16.91
CA GLN A 413 26.94 5.95 17.47
C GLN A 413 27.67 5.20 16.37
N VAL A 414 28.41 5.91 15.55
CA VAL A 414 29.46 5.27 14.75
C VAL A 414 30.44 4.73 15.77
N SER A 415 30.49 3.41 15.92
CA SER A 415 31.58 2.75 16.63
C SER A 415 32.89 3.28 16.03
N SER A 416 33.68 3.94 16.86
CA SER A 416 34.99 4.48 16.51
C SER A 416 36.06 3.41 16.32
N ASP A 417 35.69 2.13 16.25
CA ASP A 417 36.65 1.01 16.24
C ASP A 417 37.05 0.55 14.83
N LEU A 418 36.87 1.40 13.81
CA LEU A 418 37.40 1.18 12.47
C LEU A 418 37.87 2.52 11.85
N LEU A 419 39.00 3.02 12.36
CA LEU A 419 39.89 3.93 11.63
C LEU A 419 41.29 3.32 11.56
#